data_AF-A0A4V1V0D7-F1
#
_entry.id   AF-A0A4V1V0D7-F1
#
_cell.length_a   1.000
_cell.length_b   1.000
_cell.length_c   1.000
_cell.angle_alpha   90.00
_cell.angle_beta   90.00
_cell.angle_gamma   90.00
#
_symmetry.space_group_name_H-M   'P 1'
#
loop_
_entity.id
_entity.type
_entity.pdbx_description
1 polymer ?
#
loop_
_entity_poly.entity_id
_entity_poly.type
_entity_poly.pdbx_seq_one_letter_code
_entity_poly.pdbx_strand_id
1 'polypeptide(L)'
;MSEETGLHGSGPAGESGVTWNVRVLAAERGIWTAVDLHRRLLDEGVGISHPQANRVLRSVPIRLPIEQLAALCRILECTPNDLLLPRDAAN
;
A
#
# COMPACT_ATOMS: atom_id res chain seq x y z
N MET A 1 5.24 -14.59 -30.07
CA MET A 1 5.00 -13.47 -29.13
C MET A 1 4.48 -14.09 -27.84
N SER A 2 5.40 -14.61 -27.05
CA SER A 2 5.20 -14.88 -25.62
C SER A 2 5.29 -13.51 -24.92
N GLU A 3 4.58 -13.16 -23.86
CA GLU A 3 4.43 -13.91 -22.62
C GLU A 3 3.05 -13.67 -21.97
N GLU A 4 2.40 -14.80 -21.70
CA GLU A 4 1.40 -14.97 -20.66
C GLU A 4 2.03 -14.67 -19.29
N THR A 5 1.53 -13.66 -18.59
CA THR A 5 1.62 -13.60 -17.12
C THR A 5 0.22 -13.37 -16.56
N GLY A 6 -0.46 -14.49 -16.32
CA GLY A 6 -1.52 -14.55 -15.31
C GLY A 6 -0.94 -14.42 -13.90
N LEU A 7 -1.85 -14.17 -12.94
CA LEU A 7 -1.72 -13.99 -11.48
C LEU A 7 -1.59 -12.51 -11.04
N HIS A 8 -2.43 -11.96 -10.15
CA HIS A 8 -3.15 -12.59 -9.04
C HIS A 8 -4.31 -11.70 -8.55
N GLY A 9 -5.54 -12.25 -8.56
CA GLY A 9 -6.61 -11.93 -7.61
C GLY A 9 -7.21 -10.52 -7.60
N SER A 10 -8.14 -10.23 -8.52
CA SER A 10 -9.32 -9.43 -8.16
C SER A 10 -10.40 -10.38 -7.64
N GLY A 11 -10.23 -10.90 -6.42
CA GLY A 11 -11.38 -11.37 -5.62
C GLY A 11 -12.13 -10.14 -5.09
N PRO A 12 -13.42 -10.25 -4.72
CA PRO A 12 -14.17 -9.07 -4.29
C PRO A 12 -13.50 -8.54 -3.02
N ALA A 13 -12.79 -7.42 -3.14
CA ALA A 13 -12.29 -6.66 -2.00
C ALA A 13 -13.50 -5.99 -1.33
N GLY A 14 -14.44 -6.80 -0.79
CA GLY A 14 -15.79 -6.41 -0.42
C GLY A 14 -16.27 -6.98 0.91
N GLU A 15 -15.37 -7.45 1.77
CA GLU A 15 -15.70 -7.82 3.17
C GLU A 15 -14.78 -7.16 4.21
N SER A 16 -13.89 -6.26 3.77
CA SER A 16 -13.24 -5.30 4.65
C SER A 16 -13.93 -3.98 4.38
N GLY A 17 -14.63 -3.41 5.36
CA GLY A 17 -15.32 -2.12 5.23
C GLY A 17 -14.37 -0.93 5.06
N VAL A 18 -13.24 -1.10 4.36
CA VAL A 18 -12.20 -0.10 4.13
C VAL A 18 -11.63 -0.21 2.71
N THR A 19 -11.30 0.94 2.14
CA THR A 19 -10.57 1.15 0.89
C THR A 19 -9.16 1.59 1.22
N TRP A 20 -8.18 0.97 0.56
CA TRP A 20 -6.77 1.27 0.76
C TRP A 20 -6.30 2.33 -0.23
N ASN A 21 -6.07 3.54 0.26
CA ASN A 21 -5.81 4.74 -0.56
C ASN A 21 -4.32 4.97 -0.84
N VAL A 22 -3.45 4.00 -0.51
CA VAL A 22 -1.99 4.17 -0.59
C VAL A 22 -1.51 4.61 -1.97
N ARG A 23 -2.19 4.20 -3.05
CA ARG A 23 -1.74 4.49 -4.42
C ARG A 23 -1.88 5.97 -4.76
N VAL A 24 -2.94 6.61 -4.26
CA VAL A 24 -3.18 8.04 -4.48
C VAL A 24 -2.14 8.84 -3.69
N LEU A 25 -1.99 8.53 -2.41
CA LEU A 25 -1.01 9.19 -1.54
C LEU A 25 0.43 8.97 -2.02
N ALA A 26 0.77 7.76 -2.48
CA ALA A 26 2.08 7.46 -3.05
C ALA A 26 2.33 8.27 -4.33
N ALA A 27 1.35 8.35 -5.22
CA ALA A 27 1.43 9.17 -6.45
C ALA A 27 1.68 10.65 -6.14
N GLU A 28 1.00 11.21 -5.13
CA GLU A 28 1.20 12.59 -4.68
C GLU A 28 2.62 12.85 -4.18
N ARG A 29 3.32 11.81 -3.67
CA ARG A 29 4.74 11.89 -3.24
C ARG A 29 5.74 11.45 -4.30
N GLY A 30 5.27 11.25 -5.54
CA GLY A 30 6.09 10.80 -6.66
C GLY A 30 6.54 9.33 -6.56
N ILE A 31 5.88 8.52 -5.73
CA ILE A 31 6.15 7.10 -5.55
C ILE A 31 5.22 6.28 -6.44
N TRP A 32 5.77 5.76 -7.52
CA TRP A 32 5.01 5.01 -8.53
C TRP A 32 5.28 3.51 -8.53
N THR A 33 6.37 3.09 -7.89
CA THR A 33 6.86 1.71 -7.96
C THR A 33 7.10 1.13 -6.58
N ALA A 34 6.98 -0.20 -6.49
CA ALA A 34 7.33 -0.93 -5.27
C ALA A 34 8.81 -0.78 -4.90
N VAL A 35 9.69 -0.55 -5.88
CA VAL A 35 11.12 -0.36 -5.66
C VAL A 35 11.37 0.96 -4.93
N ASP A 36 10.75 2.05 -5.38
CA ASP A 36 10.87 3.37 -4.74
C ASP A 36 10.28 3.36 -3.33
N LEU A 37 9.07 2.78 -3.16
CA LEU A 37 8.46 2.63 -1.84
C LEU A 37 9.35 1.82 -0.88
N HIS A 38 9.86 0.68 -1.34
CA HIS A 38 10.75 -0.18 -0.56
C HIS A 38 12.02 0.56 -0.14
N ARG A 39 12.64 1.31 -1.06
CA ARG A 39 13.85 2.08 -0.75
C ARG A 39 13.57 3.12 0.33
N ARG A 40 12.50 3.90 0.22
CA ARG A 40 12.16 4.92 1.23
C ARG A 40 11.86 4.32 2.60
N LEU A 41 11.22 3.15 2.64
CA LEU A 41 11.00 2.43 3.89
C LEU A 41 12.31 1.96 4.53
N LEU A 42 13.28 1.51 3.73
CA LEU A 42 14.62 1.19 4.22
C LEU A 42 15.39 2.42 4.70
N ASP A 43 15.25 3.56 4.00
CA ASP A 43 15.88 4.84 4.38
C ASP A 43 15.35 5.34 5.75
N GLU A 44 14.09 5.04 6.09
CA GLU A 44 13.49 5.26 7.42
C GLU A 44 13.89 4.21 8.48
N GLY A 45 14.72 3.23 8.13
CA GLY A 45 15.16 2.16 9.02
C GLY A 45 14.14 1.01 9.18
N VAL A 46 13.11 0.96 8.33
CA VAL A 46 12.06 -0.06 8.40
C VAL A 46 12.35 -1.21 7.44
N GLY A 47 12.64 -2.38 8.02
CA GLY A 47 12.83 -3.62 7.28
C GLY A 47 11.53 -4.15 6.70
N ILE A 48 11.39 -4.10 5.38
CA ILE A 48 10.31 -4.70 4.62
C ILE A 48 10.89 -5.43 3.41
N SER A 49 10.31 -6.56 3.01
CA SER A 49 10.75 -7.24 1.79
C SER A 49 10.16 -6.59 0.53
N HIS A 50 10.86 -6.65 -0.61
CA HIS A 50 10.36 -6.11 -1.88
C HIS A 50 8.98 -6.69 -2.29
N PRO A 51 8.71 -8.01 -2.18
CA PRO A 51 7.38 -8.58 -2.43
C PRO A 51 6.31 -8.01 -1.50
N GLN A 52 6.66 -7.71 -0.25
CA GLN A 52 5.73 -7.12 0.72
C GLN A 52 5.45 -5.65 0.40
N ALA A 53 6.46 -4.86 0.02
CA ALA A 53 6.27 -3.49 -0.46
C ALA A 53 5.38 -3.44 -1.71
N ASN A 54 5.55 -4.38 -2.64
CA ASN A 54 4.68 -4.51 -3.81
C ASN A 54 3.23 -4.80 -3.42
N ARG A 55 3.01 -5.70 -2.46
CA ARG A 55 1.68 -5.99 -1.91
C ARG A 55 1.06 -4.75 -1.28
N VAL A 56 1.80 -4.06 -0.41
CA VAL A 56 1.35 -2.81 0.23
C VAL A 56 0.88 -1.81 -0.83
N LEU A 57 1.63 -1.62 -1.92
CA LEU A 57 1.26 -0.65 -2.96
C LEU A 57 0.04 -1.07 -3.79
N ARG A 58 -0.27 -2.37 -3.89
CA ARG A 58 -1.31 -2.89 -4.81
C ARG A 58 -2.60 -3.33 -4.13
N SER A 59 -2.55 -3.75 -2.87
CA SER A 59 -3.70 -4.30 -2.16
C SER A 59 -3.61 -4.08 -0.65
N VAL A 60 -4.75 -4.22 0.04
CA VAL A 60 -4.81 -4.15 1.51
C VAL A 60 -3.99 -5.32 2.09
N PRO A 61 -2.93 -5.07 2.87
CA PRO A 61 -2.17 -6.14 3.49
C PRO A 61 -2.98 -6.78 4.64
N ILE A 62 -2.93 -8.11 4.76
CA ILE A 62 -3.55 -8.85 5.89
C ILE A 62 -2.87 -8.51 7.22
N ARG A 63 -1.56 -8.26 7.17
CA ARG A 63 -0.76 -7.82 8.31
C ARG A 63 0.22 -6.75 7.86
N LEU A 64 0.22 -5.65 8.58
CA LEU A 64 1.21 -4.59 8.45
C LEU A 64 1.68 -4.24 9.88
N PRO A 65 2.95 -4.50 10.24
CA PRO A 65 3.49 -4.09 11.53
C PRO A 65 3.30 -2.59 11.75
N ILE A 66 3.06 -2.18 12.99
CA ILE A 66 2.77 -0.78 13.32
C ILE A 66 3.93 0.15 12.94
N GLU A 67 5.17 -0.33 13.03
CA GLU A 67 6.36 0.41 12.59
C GLU A 67 6.35 0.68 11.09
N GLN A 68 5.90 -0.29 10.29
CA GLN A 68 5.76 -0.13 8.83
C GLN A 68 4.63 0.84 8.49
N LEU A 69 3.51 0.78 9.22
CA LEU A 69 2.41 1.73 9.05
C LEU A 69 2.86 3.15 9.40
N ALA A 70 3.57 3.33 10.51
CA ALA A 70 4.06 4.63 10.96
C ALA A 70 5.07 5.23 9.97
N ALA A 71 6.01 4.43 9.46
CA ALA A 71 6.95 4.90 8.44
C ALA A 71 6.24 5.22 7.12
N LEU A 72 5.25 4.42 6.71
CA LEU A 72 4.44 4.72 5.54
C LEU A 72 3.73 6.07 5.69
N CYS A 73 3.14 6.34 6.86
CA CYS A 73 2.52 7.62 7.18
C CYS A 73 3.51 8.80 7.08
N ARG A 74 4.76 8.63 7.56
CA ARG A 74 5.81 9.65 7.45
C ARG A 74 6.25 9.90 6.01
N ILE A 75 6.56 8.83 5.27
CA ILE A 75 7.02 8.90 3.86
C ILE A 75 5.95 9.54 2.97
N LEU A 76 4.68 9.21 3.24
CA LEU A 76 3.54 9.73 2.51
C LEU A 76 2.98 11.04 3.10
N GLU A 77 3.63 11.57 4.14
CA GLU A 77 3.18 12.63 5.07
C GLU A 77 1.65 12.68 5.20
N CYS A 78 1.08 11.56 5.61
CA CYS A 78 -0.36 11.35 5.77
C CYS A 78 -0.65 10.69 7.13
N THR A 79 -1.92 10.59 7.48
CA THR A 79 -2.37 9.86 8.66
C THR A 79 -2.90 8.47 8.30
N PRO A 80 -3.00 7.54 9.26
CA PRO A 80 -3.64 6.24 9.02
C PRO A 80 -5.07 6.35 8.47
N ASN A 81 -5.82 7.41 8.80
CA ASN A 81 -7.17 7.64 8.29
C ASN A 81 -7.18 8.01 6.80
N ASP A 82 -6.13 8.66 6.30
CA ASP A 82 -6.01 8.98 4.87
C ASP A 82 -5.69 7.73 4.05
N LEU A 83 -5.01 6.75 4.67
CA LEU A 83 -4.65 5.46 4.09
C LEU A 83 -5.81 4.46 4.10
N LEU A 84 -6.55 4.39 5.22
CA LEU A 84 -7.65 3.46 5.47
C LEU A 84 -8.99 4.19 5.41
N LEU A 85 -9.54 4.33 4.21
CA LEU A 85 -10.83 5.01 4.01
C LEU A 85 -11.98 4.05 4.31
N PRO A 86 -12.91 4.31 5.23
CA PRO A 86 -14.09 3.49 5.42
C PRO A 86 -14.89 3.35 4.12
N ARG A 87 -15.34 2.14 3.79
CA ARG A 87 -16.13 1.87 2.58
C ARG A 87 -17.57 2.41 2.69
N ASP A 88 -18.05 2.68 3.89
CA ASP A 88 -19.40 3.20 4.10
C ASP A 88 -19.35 4.63 4.66
N ALA A 89 -19.46 5.59 3.75
CA ALA A 89 -20.20 6.82 3.97
C ALA A 89 -21.05 7.05 2.72
N ALA A 90 -21.99 6.14 2.47
CA ALA A 90 -23.15 6.44 1.67
C ALA A 90 -23.92 7.56 2.41
N ASN A 91 -23.73 8.79 1.96
CA ASN A 91 -24.67 9.88 2.13
C ASN A 91 -25.63 9.89 0.95
#